data_AF-A0A6A0AGT6-F1
#
_entry.id   AF-A0A6A0AGT6-F1
#
_cell.length_a   1.000
_cell.length_b   1.000
_cell.length_c   1.000
_cell.angle_alpha   90.00
_cell.angle_beta   90.00
_cell.angle_gamma   90.00
#
_symmetry.space_group_name_H-M   'P 1'
#
loop_
_entity.id
_entity.type
_entity.pdbx_description
1 polymer ?
#
loop_
_entity_poly.entity_id
_entity_poly.type
_entity_poly.pdbx_seq_one_letter_code
_entity_poly.pdbx_strand_id
1 'polypeptide(L)'
;MSSCSLAPGIDLVSQPVDTHADAQEQRNKKQRNRQARREAREAERLAREAREAKAAGSTLYDERRRKRDAEREALEKAQEEEMARAAAEAARREEAEAAKWMGMIKVEEEGVGVTEDSDAGQGLLNDFLEYIKQRKTVPLEQLATHFKMRTTDAIDRIHGLEASGRLTGVMDERGKYIYVSLEEMKAVADFMTQRGRVAIHDLAVKSSKLIDLEPRTAVTSAVPGTTIDFESLT
;
A
#
# COMPACT_ATOMS: atom_id res chain seq x y z
N MET A 1 98.45 21.43 -43.56
CA MET A 1 98.97 20.51 -44.59
C MET A 1 98.41 20.99 -45.92
N SER A 2 99.18 21.82 -46.63
CA SER A 2 99.74 21.55 -47.97
C SER A 2 98.69 21.15 -49.01
N SER A 3 98.56 21.83 -50.14
CA SER A 3 99.64 22.26 -51.03
C SER A 3 99.19 23.29 -52.09
N CYS A 4 100.18 24.09 -52.56
CA CYS A 4 100.44 24.61 -53.92
C CYS A 4 99.30 25.14 -54.81
N SER A 5 99.42 26.14 -55.69
CA SER A 5 100.35 27.22 -56.10
C SER A 5 99.88 27.66 -57.52
N LEU A 6 100.27 28.86 -58.01
CA LEU A 6 99.99 29.48 -59.35
C LEU A 6 98.63 30.19 -59.44
N ALA A 7 98.42 31.37 -60.04
CA ALA A 7 99.24 32.42 -60.68
C ALA A 7 98.30 33.66 -60.90
N PRO A 8 98.78 34.83 -61.36
CA PRO A 8 98.22 36.15 -60.98
C PRO A 8 97.41 36.90 -62.06
N GLY A 9 96.72 37.95 -61.61
CA GLY A 9 96.61 39.24 -62.34
C GLY A 9 95.29 39.59 -63.04
N ILE A 10 94.76 40.79 -62.69
CA ILE A 10 94.12 41.79 -63.60
C ILE A 10 92.71 41.39 -64.11
N ASP A 11 91.61 42.13 -63.97
CA ASP A 11 91.37 43.53 -64.34
C ASP A 11 90.03 44.05 -63.76
N LEU A 12 89.96 45.36 -63.60
CA LEU A 12 88.75 46.13 -63.28
C LEU A 12 87.89 46.24 -64.55
N VAL A 13 86.73 45.59 -64.62
CA VAL A 13 85.72 45.88 -65.66
C VAL A 13 84.37 46.17 -64.98
N SER A 14 84.10 47.46 -64.84
CA SER A 14 82.76 48.01 -64.62
C SER A 14 81.97 47.87 -65.92
N GLN A 15 80.89 47.09 -65.93
CA GLN A 15 79.93 47.06 -67.04
C GLN A 15 78.68 47.90 -66.71
N PRO A 16 78.09 48.61 -67.70
CA PRO A 16 76.97 49.53 -67.50
C PRO A 16 75.61 48.81 -67.42
N VAL A 17 74.64 49.47 -66.76
CA VAL A 17 73.29 49.00 -66.44
C VAL A 17 72.29 49.20 -67.61
N ASP A 18 71.59 48.13 -68.00
CA ASP A 18 70.55 48.12 -69.05
C ASP A 18 69.18 48.59 -68.52
N THR A 19 68.96 49.91 -68.49
CA THR A 19 67.76 50.58 -67.93
C THR A 19 66.42 50.26 -68.63
N HIS A 20 66.40 49.59 -69.78
CA HIS A 20 65.16 49.29 -70.53
C HIS A 20 64.50 47.96 -70.13
N ALA A 21 65.28 46.96 -69.72
CA ALA A 21 64.75 45.67 -69.26
C ALA A 21 64.05 45.82 -67.89
N ASP A 22 64.64 46.59 -66.98
CA ASP A 22 64.06 46.92 -65.67
C ASP A 22 62.72 47.66 -65.79
N ALA A 23 62.59 48.57 -66.76
CA ALA A 23 61.35 49.32 -66.98
C ALA A 23 60.20 48.42 -67.48
N GLN A 24 60.49 47.42 -68.31
CA GLN A 24 59.50 46.46 -68.80
C GLN A 24 59.07 45.49 -67.69
N GLU A 25 60.00 45.04 -66.86
CA GLU A 25 59.70 44.21 -65.68
C GLU A 25 58.86 44.97 -64.65
N GLN A 26 59.17 46.24 -64.38
CA GLN A 26 58.38 47.08 -63.48
C GLN A 26 56.94 47.29 -63.97
N ARG A 27 56.71 47.45 -65.28
CA ARG A 27 55.35 47.52 -65.86
C ARG A 27 54.59 46.21 -65.70
N ASN A 28 55.22 45.07 -65.94
CA ASN A 28 54.62 43.75 -65.75
C ASN A 28 54.31 43.48 -64.26
N LYS A 29 55.21 43.86 -63.34
CA LYS A 29 54.99 43.78 -61.89
C LYS A 29 53.82 44.66 -61.45
N LYS A 30 53.69 45.88 -62.00
CA LYS A 30 52.56 46.77 -61.73
C LYS A 30 51.22 46.20 -62.24
N GLN A 31 51.22 45.57 -63.42
CA GLN A 31 50.02 44.91 -63.96
C GLN A 31 49.61 43.69 -63.12
N ARG A 32 50.56 42.82 -62.75
CA ARG A 32 50.33 41.68 -61.85
C ARG A 32 49.81 42.12 -60.48
N ASN A 33 50.37 43.18 -59.89
CA ASN A 33 49.89 43.73 -58.62
C ASN A 33 48.48 44.33 -58.73
N ARG A 34 48.16 44.99 -59.85
CA ARG A 34 46.81 45.51 -60.11
C ARG A 34 45.79 44.39 -60.29
N GLN A 35 46.18 43.28 -60.94
CA GLN A 35 45.35 42.10 -61.12
C GLN A 35 45.15 41.35 -59.79
N ALA A 36 46.22 41.08 -59.04
CA ALA A 36 46.14 40.48 -57.71
C ALA A 36 45.27 41.32 -56.74
N ARG A 37 45.34 42.66 -56.81
CA ARG A 37 44.48 43.55 -56.01
C ARG A 37 43.00 43.48 -56.41
N ARG A 38 42.69 43.21 -57.69
CA ARG A 38 41.31 43.02 -58.16
C ARG A 38 40.79 41.65 -57.71
N GLU A 39 41.57 40.60 -57.91
CA GLU A 39 41.26 39.24 -57.48
C GLU A 39 41.06 39.17 -55.96
N ALA A 40 41.91 39.84 -55.17
CA ALA A 40 41.75 39.93 -53.71
C ALA A 40 40.44 40.61 -53.29
N ARG A 41 40.03 41.69 -53.98
CA ARG A 41 38.76 42.39 -53.71
C ARG A 41 37.55 41.55 -54.11
N GLU A 42 37.63 40.78 -55.18
CA GLU A 42 36.56 39.88 -55.60
C GLU A 42 36.44 38.67 -54.67
N ALA A 43 37.58 38.11 -54.23
CA ALA A 43 37.61 37.05 -53.23
C ALA A 43 37.04 37.51 -51.88
N GLU A 44 37.34 38.72 -51.44
CA GLU A 44 36.78 39.31 -50.21
C GLU A 44 35.26 39.51 -50.31
N ARG A 45 34.76 40.00 -51.45
CA ARG A 45 33.32 40.16 -51.69
C ARG A 45 32.60 38.81 -51.68
N LEU A 46 33.11 37.82 -52.39
CA LEU A 46 32.53 36.48 -52.41
C LEU A 46 32.59 35.80 -51.02
N ALA A 47 33.67 35.99 -50.27
CA ALA A 47 33.77 35.48 -48.91
C ALA A 47 32.76 36.14 -47.95
N ARG A 48 32.49 37.44 -48.12
CA ARG A 48 31.47 38.16 -47.36
C ARG A 48 30.06 37.69 -47.72
N GLU A 49 29.73 37.60 -49.01
CA GLU A 49 28.44 37.09 -49.49
C GLU A 49 28.20 35.65 -49.03
N ALA A 50 29.23 34.79 -49.05
CA ALA A 50 29.14 33.41 -48.55
C ALA A 50 28.90 33.34 -47.03
N ARG A 51 29.48 34.27 -46.24
CA ARG A 51 29.22 34.37 -44.80
C ARG A 51 27.81 34.86 -44.51
N GLU A 52 27.34 35.88 -45.23
CA GLU A 52 26.00 36.44 -45.10
C GLU A 52 24.94 35.41 -45.52
N ALA A 53 25.15 34.67 -46.61
CA ALA A 53 24.25 33.60 -47.05
C ALA A 53 24.19 32.43 -46.05
N LYS A 54 25.33 32.04 -45.44
CA LYS A 54 25.35 31.03 -44.37
C LYS A 54 24.66 31.51 -43.10
N ALA A 55 24.88 32.77 -42.72
CA ALA A 55 24.21 33.37 -41.56
C ALA A 55 22.69 33.42 -41.77
N ALA A 56 22.22 33.88 -42.94
CA ALA A 56 20.80 33.91 -43.29
C ALA A 56 20.18 32.50 -43.35
N GLY A 57 20.90 31.50 -43.86
CA GLY A 57 20.45 30.10 -43.84
C GLY A 57 20.33 29.54 -42.43
N SER A 58 21.27 29.88 -41.54
CA SER A 58 21.24 29.47 -40.13
C SER A 58 20.09 30.12 -39.37
N THR A 59 19.87 31.43 -39.53
CA THR A 59 18.80 32.15 -38.82
C THR A 59 17.42 31.62 -39.20
N LEU A 60 17.17 31.35 -40.49
CA LEU A 60 15.91 30.79 -40.96
C LEU A 60 15.66 29.36 -40.44
N TYR A 61 16.72 28.55 -40.31
CA TYR A 61 16.63 27.21 -39.74
C TYR A 61 16.32 27.25 -38.24
N ASP A 62 17.03 28.12 -37.49
CA ASP A 62 16.85 28.29 -36.05
C ASP A 62 15.46 28.84 -35.71
N GLU A 63 14.93 29.79 -36.50
CA GLU A 63 13.57 30.30 -36.34
C GLU A 63 12.51 29.23 -36.59
N ARG A 64 12.67 28.40 -37.63
CA ARG A 64 11.75 27.28 -37.90
C ARG A 64 11.79 26.25 -36.79
N ARG A 65 12.96 25.98 -36.23
CA ARG A 65 13.13 25.06 -35.09
C ARG A 65 12.43 25.61 -33.85
N ARG A 66 12.67 26.87 -33.49
CA ARG A 66 12.02 27.53 -32.35
C ARG A 66 10.49 27.53 -32.47
N LYS A 67 9.95 27.75 -33.68
CA LYS A 67 8.49 27.69 -33.90
C LYS A 67 7.92 26.29 -33.66
N ARG A 68 8.58 25.25 -34.17
CA ARG A 68 8.14 23.86 -33.93
C ARG A 68 8.27 23.44 -32.47
N ASP A 69 9.36 23.83 -31.82
CA ASP A 69 9.58 23.50 -30.41
C ASP A 69 8.55 24.21 -29.52
N ALA A 70 8.23 25.48 -29.80
CA ALA A 70 7.18 26.22 -29.10
C ALA A 70 5.77 25.64 -29.32
N GLU A 71 5.47 25.18 -30.54
CA GLU A 71 4.18 24.52 -30.84
C GLU A 71 4.06 23.17 -30.11
N ARG A 72 5.16 22.39 -30.06
CA ARG A 72 5.21 21.12 -29.33
C ARG A 72 5.04 21.35 -27.82
N GLU A 73 5.75 22.32 -27.25
CA GLU A 73 5.63 22.67 -25.83
C GLU A 73 4.23 23.18 -25.48
N ALA A 74 3.60 24.00 -26.35
CA ALA A 74 2.23 24.45 -26.15
C ALA A 74 1.23 23.29 -26.19
N LEU A 75 1.41 22.31 -27.09
CA LEU A 75 0.56 21.13 -27.17
C LEU A 75 0.74 20.21 -25.95
N GLU A 76 1.98 19.98 -25.52
CA GLU A 76 2.27 19.18 -24.32
C GLU A 76 1.68 19.84 -23.07
N LYS A 77 1.82 21.16 -22.93
CA LYS A 77 1.24 21.90 -21.81
C LYS A 77 -0.29 21.85 -21.82
N ALA A 78 -0.93 21.95 -22.99
CA ALA A 78 -2.38 21.82 -23.10
C ALA A 78 -2.87 20.43 -22.69
N GLN A 79 -2.16 19.37 -23.09
CA GLN A 79 -2.48 17.99 -22.69
C GLN A 79 -2.22 17.75 -21.20
N GLU A 80 -1.14 18.27 -20.64
CA GLU A 80 -0.85 18.17 -19.21
C GLU A 80 -1.91 18.89 -18.37
N GLU A 81 -2.34 20.09 -18.78
CA GLU A 81 -3.44 20.80 -18.12
C GLU A 81 -4.77 20.04 -18.20
N GLU A 82 -5.08 19.39 -19.33
CA GLU A 82 -6.28 18.56 -19.48
C GLU A 82 -6.21 17.32 -18.57
N MET A 83 -5.09 16.60 -18.58
CA MET A 83 -4.89 15.42 -17.72
C MET A 83 -4.92 15.79 -16.23
N ALA A 84 -4.33 16.93 -15.85
CA ALA A 84 -4.35 17.42 -14.47
C ALA A 84 -5.78 17.78 -14.02
N ARG A 85 -6.59 18.39 -14.91
CA ARG A 85 -8.01 18.68 -14.62
C ARG A 85 -8.82 17.39 -14.50
N ALA A 86 -8.61 16.42 -15.38
CA ALA A 86 -9.28 15.11 -15.32
C ALA A 86 -8.90 14.33 -14.05
N ALA A 87 -7.61 14.34 -13.67
CA ALA A 87 -7.14 13.71 -12.44
C ALA A 87 -7.69 14.40 -11.19
N ALA A 88 -7.77 15.73 -11.17
CA ALA A 88 -8.38 16.47 -10.06
C ALA A 88 -9.88 16.19 -9.92
N GLU A 89 -10.61 16.06 -11.04
CA GLU A 89 -12.02 15.68 -11.01
C GLU A 89 -12.22 14.22 -10.55
N ALA A 90 -11.38 13.30 -11.02
CA ALA A 90 -11.40 11.90 -10.59
C ALA A 90 -11.09 11.77 -9.09
N ALA A 91 -10.05 12.45 -8.60
CA ALA A 91 -9.71 12.48 -7.18
C ALA A 91 -10.87 13.03 -6.32
N ARG A 92 -11.55 14.09 -6.78
CA ARG A 92 -12.72 14.63 -6.08
C ARG A 92 -13.90 13.64 -6.04
N ARG A 93 -14.10 12.86 -7.10
CA ARG A 93 -15.13 11.80 -7.14
C ARG A 93 -14.75 10.66 -6.19
N GLU A 94 -13.49 10.21 -6.23
CA GLU A 94 -12.97 9.18 -5.33
C GLU A 94 -13.06 9.62 -3.87
N GLU A 95 -12.74 10.88 -3.54
CA GLU A 95 -12.91 11.42 -2.19
C GLU A 95 -14.38 11.46 -1.75
N ALA A 96 -15.30 11.81 -2.65
CA ALA A 96 -16.73 11.81 -2.36
C ALA A 96 -17.28 10.39 -2.17
N GLU A 97 -16.83 9.44 -2.99
CA GLU A 97 -17.15 8.02 -2.84
C GLU A 97 -16.55 7.46 -1.55
N ALA A 98 -15.28 7.75 -1.27
CA ALA A 98 -14.61 7.37 -0.03
C ALA A 98 -15.33 7.97 1.19
N ALA A 99 -15.75 9.23 1.14
CA ALA A 99 -16.53 9.85 2.21
C ALA A 99 -17.91 9.17 2.39
N LYS A 100 -18.55 8.75 1.29
CA LYS A 100 -19.80 7.97 1.34
C LYS A 100 -19.58 6.58 1.97
N TRP A 101 -18.53 5.87 1.57
CA TRP A 101 -18.15 4.58 2.16
C TRP A 101 -17.74 4.73 3.62
N MET A 102 -16.93 5.73 3.96
CA MET A 102 -16.54 6.06 5.34
C MET A 102 -17.75 6.48 6.17
N GLY A 103 -18.73 7.17 5.59
CA GLY A 103 -20.00 7.48 6.25
C GLY A 103 -20.84 6.23 6.50
N MET A 104 -20.89 5.30 5.55
CA MET A 104 -21.56 4.00 5.72
C MET A 104 -20.83 3.11 6.76
N ILE A 105 -19.50 3.19 6.83
CA ILE A 105 -18.67 2.45 7.79
C ILE A 105 -18.76 3.08 9.20
N LYS A 106 -18.79 4.41 9.31
CA LYS A 106 -18.86 5.12 10.60
C LYS A 106 -20.26 5.08 11.25
N VAL A 107 -21.28 4.61 10.54
CA VAL A 107 -22.64 4.44 11.07
C VAL A 107 -22.78 3.21 11.99
N GLU A 108 -21.74 2.40 12.19
CA GLU A 108 -21.75 1.31 13.20
C GLU A 108 -20.94 1.59 14.48
N GLU A 109 -20.24 2.73 14.62
CA GLU A 109 -19.35 3.00 15.77
C GLU A 109 -19.77 4.15 16.71
N GLU A 110 -20.92 4.81 16.48
CA GLU A 110 -21.53 5.72 17.47
C GLU A 110 -23.05 5.52 17.58
N GLY A 111 -23.43 4.66 18.51
CA GLY A 111 -24.56 4.91 19.42
C GLY A 111 -25.95 5.03 18.80
N VAL A 112 -26.47 3.93 18.27
CA VAL A 112 -27.90 3.64 18.44
C VAL A 112 -28.14 3.42 19.94
N GLY A 113 -29.15 4.10 20.47
CA GLY A 113 -29.42 4.27 21.90
C GLY A 113 -29.35 2.98 22.72
N VAL A 114 -28.53 3.06 23.78
CA VAL A 114 -28.39 2.13 24.90
C VAL A 114 -29.68 2.10 25.75
N THR A 115 -30.80 1.73 25.16
CA THR A 115 -32.02 1.39 25.91
C THR A 115 -32.74 0.15 25.40
N GLU A 116 -32.45 -0.37 24.19
CA GLU A 116 -33.05 -1.62 23.70
C GLU A 116 -32.03 -2.77 23.54
N ASP A 117 -30.76 -2.49 23.26
CA ASP A 117 -29.72 -3.53 23.16
C ASP A 117 -29.17 -3.99 24.52
N SER A 118 -29.39 -3.23 25.60
CA SER A 118 -29.06 -3.72 26.94
C SER A 118 -29.94 -4.90 27.32
N ASP A 119 -31.23 -4.91 26.92
CA ASP A 119 -32.11 -6.04 27.19
C ASP A 119 -31.78 -7.23 26.29
N ALA A 120 -31.43 -7.00 25.02
CA ALA A 120 -31.00 -8.09 24.13
C ALA A 120 -29.65 -8.69 24.57
N GLY A 121 -28.68 -7.86 24.95
CA GLY A 121 -27.38 -8.28 25.47
C GLY A 121 -27.49 -8.98 26.83
N GLN A 122 -28.34 -8.49 27.73
CA GLN A 122 -28.64 -9.17 28.98
C GLN A 122 -29.41 -10.47 28.75
N GLY A 123 -30.32 -10.52 27.77
CA GLY A 123 -31.01 -11.72 27.31
C GLY A 123 -30.00 -12.78 26.88
N LEU A 124 -29.07 -12.44 25.98
CA LEU A 124 -28.01 -13.35 25.52
C LEU A 124 -27.11 -13.85 26.67
N LEU A 125 -26.81 -13.01 27.67
CA LEU A 125 -26.06 -13.42 28.85
C LEU A 125 -26.86 -14.34 29.79
N ASN A 126 -28.15 -14.08 29.95
CA ASN A 126 -29.04 -14.93 30.74
C ASN A 126 -29.26 -16.29 30.04
N ASP A 127 -29.44 -16.30 28.72
CA ASP A 127 -29.52 -17.51 27.91
C ASP A 127 -28.23 -18.33 28.00
N PHE A 128 -27.07 -17.65 28.02
CA PHE A 128 -25.77 -18.27 28.24
C PHE A 128 -25.67 -18.94 29.61
N LEU A 129 -26.11 -18.25 30.66
CA LEU A 129 -26.17 -18.81 32.01
C LEU A 129 -27.13 -19.99 32.10
N GLU A 130 -28.30 -19.89 31.49
CA GLU A 130 -29.29 -20.95 31.51
C GLU A 130 -28.79 -22.19 30.77
N TYR A 131 -28.16 -22.02 29.61
CA TYR A 131 -27.58 -23.11 28.84
C TYR A 131 -26.54 -23.90 29.65
N ILE A 132 -25.65 -23.20 30.37
CA ILE A 132 -24.64 -23.82 31.23
C ILE A 132 -25.28 -24.49 32.45
N LYS A 133 -26.31 -23.89 33.06
CA LYS A 133 -27.02 -24.49 34.21
C LYS A 133 -27.79 -25.75 33.82
N GLN A 134 -28.39 -25.78 32.63
CA GLN A 134 -29.09 -26.95 32.11
C GLN A 134 -28.12 -28.10 31.80
N ARG A 135 -26.93 -27.77 31.27
CA ARG A 135 -25.90 -28.73 30.88
C ARG A 135 -24.71 -28.60 31.83
N LYS A 136 -24.72 -29.33 32.94
CA LYS A 136 -23.62 -29.28 33.94
C LYS A 136 -22.22 -29.48 33.35
N THR A 137 -22.08 -30.22 32.25
CA THR A 137 -20.82 -30.34 31.50
C THR A 137 -20.98 -29.75 30.11
N VAL A 138 -20.23 -28.69 29.80
CA VAL A 138 -20.26 -28.03 28.49
C VAL A 138 -18.85 -27.99 27.88
N PRO A 139 -18.63 -28.57 26.68
CA PRO A 139 -17.40 -28.32 25.93
C PRO A 139 -17.43 -26.90 25.35
N LEU A 140 -16.33 -26.16 25.50
CA LEU A 140 -16.26 -24.74 25.11
C LEU A 140 -16.52 -24.52 23.62
N GLU A 141 -16.18 -25.49 22.77
CA GLU A 141 -16.46 -25.47 21.33
C GLU A 141 -17.96 -25.44 21.02
N GLN A 142 -18.77 -26.22 21.74
CA GLN A 142 -20.23 -26.25 21.54
C GLN A 142 -20.86 -24.95 22.04
N LEU A 143 -20.36 -24.41 23.15
CA LEU A 143 -20.81 -23.14 23.68
C LEU A 143 -20.53 -22.00 22.69
N ALA A 144 -19.31 -21.95 22.16
CA ALA A 144 -18.91 -20.99 21.13
C ALA A 144 -19.78 -21.11 19.87
N THR A 145 -20.07 -22.33 19.42
CA THR A 145 -20.92 -22.58 18.24
C THR A 145 -22.38 -22.16 18.47
N HIS A 146 -22.94 -22.44 19.65
CA HIS A 146 -24.32 -22.09 19.99
C HIS A 146 -24.55 -20.58 19.97
N PHE A 147 -23.62 -19.82 20.54
CA PHE A 147 -23.69 -18.36 20.61
C PHE A 147 -22.94 -17.65 19.47
N LYS A 148 -22.44 -18.40 18.48
CA LYS A 148 -21.71 -17.90 17.29
C LYS A 148 -20.57 -16.93 17.64
N MET A 149 -19.80 -17.25 18.67
CA MET A 149 -18.64 -16.45 19.11
C MET A 149 -17.34 -17.26 19.03
N ARG A 150 -16.20 -16.60 19.20
CA ARG A 150 -14.92 -17.31 19.30
C ARG A 150 -14.82 -18.03 20.64
N THR A 151 -14.08 -19.14 20.68
CA THR A 151 -13.86 -19.89 21.92
C THR A 151 -13.16 -19.05 22.99
N THR A 152 -12.26 -18.14 22.59
CA THR A 152 -11.64 -17.14 23.48
C THR A 152 -12.67 -16.25 24.14
N ASP A 153 -13.63 -15.74 23.36
CA ASP A 153 -14.64 -14.80 23.84
C ASP A 153 -15.63 -15.51 24.79
N ALA A 154 -15.91 -16.79 24.55
CA ALA A 154 -16.71 -17.62 25.45
C ALA A 154 -16.01 -17.83 26.80
N ILE A 155 -14.68 -18.02 26.79
CA ILE A 155 -13.85 -18.12 28.01
C ILE A 155 -13.89 -16.81 28.80
N ASP A 156 -13.69 -15.68 28.13
CA ASP A 156 -13.71 -14.36 28.78
C ASP A 156 -15.08 -14.06 29.41
N ARG A 157 -16.17 -14.44 28.74
CA ARG A 157 -17.54 -14.34 29.29
C ARG A 157 -17.74 -15.21 30.52
N ILE A 158 -17.23 -16.46 30.51
CA ILE A 158 -17.29 -17.34 31.69
C ILE A 158 -16.53 -16.70 32.86
N HIS A 159 -15.31 -16.21 32.63
CA HIS A 159 -14.52 -15.55 33.67
C HIS A 159 -15.20 -14.28 34.21
N GLY A 160 -15.86 -13.50 33.35
CA GLY A 160 -16.68 -12.36 33.80
C GLY A 160 -17.87 -12.78 34.67
N LEU A 161 -18.53 -13.89 34.34
CA LEU A 161 -19.65 -14.44 35.11
C LEU A 161 -19.19 -15.07 36.45
N GLU A 162 -17.99 -15.66 36.48
CA GLU A 162 -17.32 -16.10 37.71
C GLU A 162 -16.95 -14.93 38.61
N ALA A 163 -16.35 -13.86 38.04
CA ALA A 163 -15.96 -12.68 38.80
C ALA A 163 -17.17 -11.97 39.45
N SER A 164 -18.33 -12.00 38.77
CA SER A 164 -19.59 -11.49 39.33
C SER A 164 -20.28 -12.47 40.31
N GLY A 165 -19.78 -13.70 40.45
CA GLY A 165 -20.34 -14.73 41.33
C GLY A 165 -21.69 -15.30 40.87
N ARG A 166 -22.09 -15.05 39.61
CA ARG A 166 -23.34 -15.58 39.04
C ARG A 166 -23.20 -17.02 38.53
N LEU A 167 -21.97 -17.41 38.23
CA LEU A 167 -21.61 -18.75 37.77
C LEU A 167 -20.42 -19.23 38.59
N THR A 168 -20.45 -20.51 38.96
CA THR A 168 -19.35 -21.18 39.67
C THR A 168 -19.07 -22.49 38.95
N GLY A 169 -17.80 -22.80 38.72
CA GLY A 169 -17.44 -24.01 38.02
C GLY A 169 -15.94 -24.25 37.99
N VAL A 170 -15.55 -25.29 37.27
CA VAL A 170 -14.16 -25.64 37.04
C VAL A 170 -13.95 -25.84 35.56
N MET A 171 -12.92 -25.19 35.03
CA MET A 171 -12.44 -25.41 33.67
C MET A 171 -11.36 -26.49 33.68
N ASP A 172 -11.55 -27.53 32.87
CA ASP A 172 -10.54 -28.54 32.58
C ASP A 172 -9.53 -27.99 31.56
N GLU A 173 -8.26 -28.39 31.66
CA GLU A 173 -7.19 -28.03 30.70
C GLU A 173 -7.52 -28.45 29.26
N ARG A 174 -8.47 -29.38 29.12
CA ARG A 174 -8.96 -29.96 27.86
C ARG A 174 -10.10 -29.16 27.23
N GLY A 175 -10.45 -28.00 27.78
CA GLY A 175 -11.50 -27.12 27.21
C GLY A 175 -12.93 -27.58 27.52
N LYS A 176 -13.14 -28.24 28.65
CA LYS A 176 -14.46 -28.57 29.19
C LYS A 176 -14.74 -27.70 30.40
N TYR A 177 -15.94 -27.11 30.45
CA TYR A 177 -16.41 -26.37 31.61
C TYR A 177 -17.44 -27.21 32.38
N ILE A 178 -17.22 -27.38 33.67
CA ILE A 178 -18.13 -28.09 34.57
C ILE A 178 -18.77 -27.06 35.50
N TYR A 179 -20.08 -26.87 35.37
CA TYR A 179 -20.84 -26.05 36.29
C TYR A 179 -21.09 -26.81 37.59
N VAL A 180 -20.76 -26.17 38.71
CA VAL A 180 -20.98 -26.70 40.06
C VAL A 180 -21.78 -25.67 40.82
N SER A 181 -22.97 -26.05 41.29
CA SER A 181 -23.81 -25.18 42.09
C SER A 181 -23.18 -24.88 43.46
N LEU A 182 -23.60 -23.79 44.06
CA LEU A 182 -23.11 -23.38 45.38
C LEU A 182 -23.45 -24.41 46.49
N GLU A 183 -24.53 -25.16 46.31
CA GLU A 183 -24.94 -26.26 47.20
C GLU A 183 -23.99 -27.46 47.08
N GLU A 184 -23.63 -27.84 45.86
CA GLU A 184 -22.65 -28.91 45.61
C GLU A 184 -21.27 -28.54 46.16
N MET A 185 -20.85 -27.29 45.97
CA MET A 185 -19.60 -26.79 46.52
C MET A 185 -19.59 -26.84 48.06
N LYS A 186 -20.70 -26.47 48.70
CA LYS A 186 -20.87 -26.59 50.16
C LYS A 186 -20.84 -28.04 50.63
N ALA A 187 -21.53 -28.96 49.95
CA ALA A 187 -21.52 -30.37 50.31
C ALA A 187 -20.10 -30.99 50.23
N VAL A 188 -19.32 -30.57 49.24
CA VAL A 188 -17.89 -30.94 49.13
C VAL A 188 -17.07 -30.32 50.26
N ALA A 189 -17.26 -29.03 50.56
CA ALA A 189 -16.55 -28.34 51.64
C ALA A 189 -16.86 -28.93 53.03
N ASP A 190 -18.12 -29.28 53.29
CA ASP A 190 -18.56 -29.93 54.53
C ASP A 190 -17.91 -31.31 54.66
N PHE A 191 -17.82 -32.06 53.56
CA PHE A 191 -17.13 -33.34 53.55
C PHE A 191 -15.64 -33.21 53.85
N MET A 192 -14.98 -32.21 53.27
CA MET A 192 -13.57 -31.92 53.55
C MET A 192 -13.37 -31.53 55.02
N THR A 193 -14.25 -30.71 55.57
CA THR A 193 -14.18 -30.24 56.95
C THR A 193 -14.45 -31.37 57.96
N GLN A 194 -15.43 -32.24 57.69
CA GLN A 194 -15.76 -33.37 58.56
C GLN A 194 -14.67 -34.45 58.63
N ARG A 195 -14.02 -34.75 57.49
CA ARG A 195 -12.92 -35.74 57.46
C ARG A 195 -11.55 -35.15 57.75
N GLY A 196 -11.37 -33.84 57.62
CA GLY A 196 -10.08 -33.16 57.77
C GLY A 196 -9.12 -33.52 56.63
N ARG A 197 -8.32 -34.57 56.80
CA ARG A 197 -7.37 -35.03 55.78
C ARG A 197 -8.04 -36.04 54.86
N VAL A 198 -8.24 -35.65 53.61
CA VAL A 198 -8.88 -36.50 52.59
C VAL A 198 -7.87 -36.82 51.49
N ALA A 199 -7.76 -38.10 51.13
CA ALA A 199 -7.01 -38.50 49.95
C ALA A 199 -7.77 -38.08 48.67
N ILE A 200 -7.04 -37.69 47.63
CA ILE A 200 -7.61 -37.24 46.34
C ILE A 200 -8.55 -38.31 45.77
N HIS A 201 -8.20 -39.58 45.91
CA HIS A 201 -9.01 -40.71 45.46
C HIS A 201 -10.41 -40.73 46.13
N ASP A 202 -10.45 -40.59 47.45
CA ASP A 202 -11.71 -40.61 48.21
C ASP A 202 -12.57 -39.39 47.92
N LEU A 203 -11.93 -38.24 47.69
CA LEU A 203 -12.61 -37.03 47.26
C LEU A 203 -13.22 -37.21 45.88
N ALA A 204 -12.48 -37.77 44.91
CA ALA A 204 -12.96 -38.01 43.56
C ALA A 204 -14.19 -38.94 43.53
N VAL A 205 -14.14 -40.06 44.25
CA VAL A 205 -15.27 -41.01 44.31
C VAL A 205 -16.51 -40.36 44.94
N LYS A 206 -16.33 -39.51 45.96
CA LYS A 206 -17.45 -38.85 46.62
C LYS A 206 -17.94 -37.62 45.85
N SER A 207 -17.06 -36.86 45.20
CA SER A 207 -17.42 -35.71 44.37
C SER A 207 -18.22 -36.15 43.14
N SER A 208 -17.88 -37.29 42.53
CA SER A 208 -18.68 -37.86 41.43
C SER A 208 -20.09 -38.30 41.86
N LYS A 209 -20.31 -38.58 43.15
CA LYS A 209 -21.65 -38.88 43.70
C LYS A 209 -22.41 -37.63 44.14
N LEU A 210 -21.69 -36.57 44.51
CA LEU A 210 -22.28 -35.30 44.93
C LEU A 210 -22.60 -34.41 43.72
N ILE A 211 -21.88 -34.59 42.62
CA ILE A 211 -22.08 -33.88 41.35
C ILE A 211 -22.70 -34.85 40.35
N ASP A 212 -24.02 -34.80 40.22
CA ASP A 212 -24.71 -35.53 39.15
C ASP A 212 -24.40 -34.85 37.82
N LEU A 213 -23.59 -35.49 36.98
CA LEU A 213 -23.14 -34.95 35.68
C LEU A 213 -24.15 -35.18 34.54
N GLU A 214 -25.24 -35.89 34.82
CA GLU A 214 -26.30 -36.15 33.83
C GLU A 214 -27.02 -34.84 33.48
N PRO A 215 -27.15 -34.51 32.18
CA PRO A 215 -27.89 -33.33 31.77
C PRO A 215 -29.35 -33.52 32.19
N ARG A 216 -29.94 -32.50 32.83
CA ARG A 216 -31.37 -32.50 33.11
C ARG A 216 -32.08 -32.36 31.77
N THR A 217 -32.34 -33.48 31.10
CA THR A 217 -33.16 -33.53 29.90
C THR A 217 -34.48 -32.87 30.28
N ALA A 218 -34.72 -31.67 29.75
CA ALA A 218 -36.00 -31.01 29.90
C ALA A 218 -37.06 -32.03 29.55
N VAL A 219 -37.94 -32.31 30.50
CA VAL A 219 -39.03 -33.25 30.35
C VAL A 219 -39.89 -32.73 29.21
N THR A 220 -39.70 -33.25 28.00
CA THR A 220 -40.71 -33.16 26.96
C THR A 220 -41.93 -33.84 27.56
N SER A 221 -42.93 -33.05 27.92
CA SER A 221 -44.25 -33.53 28.31
C SER A 221 -44.83 -34.28 27.12
N ALA A 222 -44.48 -35.56 27.01
CA ALA A 222 -45.15 -36.52 26.15
C ALA A 222 -46.56 -36.65 26.71
N VAL A 223 -47.50 -35.96 26.07
CA VAL A 223 -48.93 -36.11 26.32
C VAL A 223 -49.27 -37.57 26.00
N PRO A 224 -49.77 -38.36 26.97
CA PRO A 224 -50.13 -39.74 26.71
C PRO A 224 -51.43 -39.78 25.90
N GLY A 225 -51.35 -40.37 24.70
CA GLY A 225 -52.41 -41.05 23.96
C GLY A 225 -53.83 -40.46 23.99
N THR A 226 -54.23 -39.83 22.88
CA THR A 226 -55.62 -39.90 22.43
C THR A 226 -55.62 -40.45 21.01
N THR A 227 -55.83 -41.76 20.89
CA THR A 227 -56.25 -42.42 19.66
C THR A 227 -57.60 -41.81 19.28
N ILE A 228 -57.63 -41.03 18.21
CA ILE A 228 -58.89 -40.63 17.58
C ILE A 228 -59.23 -41.75 16.60
N ASP A 229 -60.16 -42.62 16.99
CA ASP A 229 -60.74 -43.63 16.11
C ASP A 229 -61.61 -42.92 15.05
N PHE A 230 -61.18 -42.98 13.79
CA PHE A 230 -61.82 -42.34 12.63
C PHE A 230 -62.82 -43.28 11.94
N GLU A 231 -63.62 -44.06 12.68
CA GLU A 231 -64.54 -45.06 12.08
C GLU A 231 -65.97 -45.00 12.65
N SER A 232 -66.51 -43.79 12.85
CA SER A 232 -67.92 -43.62 13.22
C SER A 232 -68.62 -42.46 12.51
N LEU A 233 -68.43 -42.33 11.19
CA LEU A 233 -69.30 -41.53 10.34
C LEU A 233 -69.78 -42.36 9.14
N THR A 234 -70.79 -43.18 9.41
CA THR A 234 -71.89 -43.53 8.50
C THR A 234 -73.17 -43.55 9.31
#